data_AF-A0A1I1T927-F1
#
_entry.id   AF-A0A1I1T927-F1
#
_cell.length_a   1.000
_cell.length_b   1.000
_cell.length_c   1.000
_cell.angle_alpha   90.00
_cell.angle_beta   90.00
_cell.angle_gamma   90.00
#
_symmetry.space_group_name_H-M   'P 1'
#
loop_
_entity.id
_entity.type
_entity.pdbx_description
1 polymer ?
#
loop_
_entity_poly.entity_id
_entity_poly.type
_entity_poly.pdbx_seq_one_letter_code
_entity_poly.pdbx_strand_id
1 'polypeptide(L)'
;MSRLDPRRVQAALVCMHLDPAYAAAVRGPGPLPELSERERELLRAVDPRALAVDPYRRARAVHALLEEYPATAALLGVPAVDAFFSTAAFRACAFEHGSMALSFGTWLGNQAGGPGRIEAAIARARRPRPGAGEGLACNPCVAPLLVPAGSLACLERVRGRLGPDPAAALATARPARERPPRGPDREPLLVEAGPGGEVSLGTASEPLVRLLLFAGDGRPRAELAAEAVRLGAEPHGADELLAGLVADGLLVAR
;
A
#
# COMPACT_ATOMS: atom_id res chain seq x y z
N MET A 1 -23.13 -19.64 -22.79
CA MET A 1 -23.57 -18.45 -22.03
C MET A 1 -22.64 -18.28 -20.84
N SER A 2 -22.00 -17.11 -20.68
CA SER A 2 -21.14 -16.86 -19.50
C SER A 2 -21.97 -17.01 -18.21
N ARG A 3 -21.42 -17.72 -17.23
CA ARG A 3 -22.05 -17.89 -15.92
C ARG A 3 -21.90 -16.57 -15.15
N LEU A 4 -23.00 -16.11 -14.55
CA LEU A 4 -22.99 -14.93 -13.69
C LEU A 4 -22.11 -15.19 -12.46
N ASP A 5 -21.15 -14.31 -12.18
CA ASP A 5 -20.38 -14.33 -10.93
C ASP A 5 -20.89 -13.22 -9.99
N PRO A 6 -21.58 -13.58 -8.89
CA PRO A 6 -22.08 -12.62 -7.92
C PRO A 6 -20.99 -11.71 -7.33
N ARG A 7 -19.75 -12.21 -7.20
CA ARG A 7 -18.65 -11.44 -6.62
C ARG A 7 -18.20 -10.30 -7.54
N ARG A 8 -18.19 -10.55 -8.86
CA ARG A 8 -17.87 -9.53 -9.87
C ARG A 8 -18.95 -8.45 -9.93
N VAL A 9 -20.23 -8.85 -9.84
CA VAL A 9 -21.34 -7.89 -9.77
C VAL A 9 -21.22 -7.01 -8.52
N GLN A 10 -20.92 -7.59 -7.36
CA GLN A 10 -20.71 -6.84 -6.12
C GLN A 10 -19.52 -5.87 -6.22
N ALA A 11 -18.39 -6.32 -6.77
CA ALA A 11 -17.22 -5.47 -7.01
C ALA A 11 -17.55 -4.28 -7.94
N ALA A 12 -18.26 -4.56 -9.03
CA ALA A 12 -18.71 -3.52 -9.96
C ALA A 12 -19.67 -2.52 -9.30
N LEU A 13 -20.60 -2.98 -8.45
CA LEU A 13 -21.48 -2.08 -7.68
C LEU A 13 -20.70 -1.16 -6.75
N VAL A 14 -19.69 -1.68 -6.05
CA VAL A 14 -18.79 -0.85 -5.21
C VAL A 14 -18.10 0.22 -6.06
N CYS A 15 -17.58 -0.16 -7.23
CA CYS A 15 -16.99 0.79 -8.18
C CYS A 15 -18.02 1.83 -8.65
N MET A 16 -19.25 1.43 -8.98
CA MET A 16 -20.31 2.35 -9.41
C MET A 16 -20.74 3.33 -8.31
N HIS A 17 -20.70 2.92 -7.04
CA HIS A 17 -20.99 3.80 -5.90
C HIS A 17 -19.90 4.82 -5.64
N LEU A 18 -18.64 4.47 -5.92
CA LEU A 18 -17.49 5.32 -5.61
C LEU A 18 -17.00 6.09 -6.84
N ASP A 19 -17.27 5.66 -8.07
CA ASP A 19 -16.81 6.27 -9.31
C ASP A 19 -17.96 6.53 -10.30
N PRO A 20 -18.48 7.76 -10.37
CA PRO A 20 -19.53 8.13 -11.32
C PRO A 20 -19.13 7.88 -12.79
N ALA A 21 -17.85 8.01 -13.14
CA ALA A 21 -17.38 7.75 -14.50
C ALA A 21 -17.48 6.27 -14.85
N TYR A 22 -17.14 5.37 -13.91
CA TYR A 22 -17.34 3.95 -14.08
C TYR A 22 -18.83 3.59 -14.19
N ALA A 23 -19.69 4.21 -13.36
CA ALA A 23 -21.13 4.02 -13.45
C ALA A 23 -21.72 4.46 -14.80
N ALA A 24 -21.16 5.51 -15.42
CA ALA A 24 -21.49 5.90 -16.79
C ALA A 24 -20.96 4.88 -17.81
N ALA A 25 -19.72 4.38 -17.65
CA ALA A 25 -19.13 3.38 -18.54
C ALA A 25 -19.91 2.05 -18.55
N VAL A 26 -20.38 1.58 -17.40
CA VAL A 26 -21.26 0.39 -17.30
C VAL A 26 -22.53 0.57 -18.14
N ARG A 27 -23.09 1.79 -18.18
CA ARG A 27 -24.30 2.13 -18.95
C ARG A 27 -24.04 2.45 -20.42
N GLY A 28 -22.84 2.92 -20.76
CA GLY A 28 -22.44 3.26 -22.12
C GLY A 28 -22.37 2.05 -23.06
N PRO A 29 -22.01 2.24 -24.34
CA PRO A 29 -21.99 1.15 -25.34
C PRO A 29 -20.71 0.31 -25.35
N GLY A 30 -19.55 0.85 -24.91
CA GLY A 30 -18.24 0.19 -25.05
C GLY A 30 -18.02 -0.98 -24.08
N PRO A 31 -17.26 -2.03 -24.43
CA PRO A 31 -17.05 -3.19 -23.55
C PRO A 31 -16.28 -2.82 -22.27
N LEU A 32 -16.49 -3.60 -21.20
CA LEU A 32 -15.70 -3.53 -19.97
C LEU A 32 -15.02 -4.90 -19.77
N PRO A 33 -13.68 -5.01 -19.85
CA PRO A 33 -12.97 -6.29 -19.81
C PRO A 33 -13.20 -7.07 -18.50
N GLU A 34 -13.52 -6.36 -17.42
CA GLU A 34 -13.83 -6.91 -16.12
C GLU A 34 -15.29 -7.36 -15.95
N LEU A 35 -16.15 -7.27 -16.98
CA LEU A 35 -17.54 -7.73 -16.90
C LEU A 35 -17.95 -8.50 -18.14
N SER A 36 -18.65 -9.61 -17.92
CA SER A 36 -19.42 -10.25 -18.98
C SER A 36 -20.64 -9.39 -19.36
N GLU A 37 -21.17 -9.62 -20.56
CA GLU A 37 -22.37 -8.94 -21.05
C GLU A 37 -23.56 -9.11 -20.09
N ARG A 38 -23.77 -10.32 -19.57
CA ARG A 38 -24.86 -10.62 -18.63
C ARG A 38 -24.72 -9.90 -17.28
N GLU A 39 -23.50 -9.83 -16.74
CA GLU A 39 -23.24 -9.09 -15.51
C GLU A 39 -23.50 -7.59 -15.72
N ARG A 40 -23.09 -7.07 -16.87
CA ARG A 40 -23.30 -5.69 -17.25
C ARG A 40 -24.77 -5.34 -17.45
N GLU A 41 -25.55 -6.21 -18.10
CA GLU A 41 -26.99 -6.04 -18.26
C GLU A 41 -27.70 -5.91 -16.90
N LEU A 42 -27.33 -6.77 -15.94
CA LEU A 42 -27.87 -6.70 -14.58
C LEU A 42 -27.52 -5.37 -13.89
N LEU A 43 -26.27 -4.92 -14.03
CA LEU A 43 -25.82 -3.65 -13.45
C LEU A 43 -26.49 -2.42 -14.11
N ARG A 44 -26.82 -2.50 -15.40
CA ARG A 44 -27.56 -1.45 -16.11
C ARG A 44 -29.00 -1.30 -15.62
N ALA A 45 -29.60 -2.38 -15.13
CA ALA A 45 -30.96 -2.36 -14.58
C ALA A 45 -31.04 -1.67 -13.20
N VAL A 46 -29.91 -1.37 -12.56
CA VAL A 46 -29.86 -0.66 -11.28
C VAL A 46 -30.23 0.82 -11.46
N ASP A 47 -31.28 1.25 -10.76
CA ASP A 47 -31.72 2.65 -10.73
C ASP A 47 -30.53 3.56 -10.32
N PRO A 48 -30.14 4.56 -11.15
CA PRO A 48 -29.09 5.50 -10.80
C PRO A 48 -29.28 6.19 -9.44
N ARG A 49 -30.53 6.42 -9.01
CA ARG A 49 -30.84 7.04 -7.71
C ARG A 49 -30.44 6.14 -6.55
N ALA A 50 -30.48 4.82 -6.72
CA ALA A 50 -30.04 3.86 -5.70
C ALA A 50 -28.54 4.00 -5.40
N LEU A 51 -27.74 4.47 -6.37
CA LEU A 51 -26.31 4.73 -6.18
C LEU A 51 -26.04 5.98 -5.34
N ALA A 52 -27.01 6.90 -5.23
CA ALA A 52 -26.88 8.20 -4.59
C ALA A 52 -27.56 8.28 -3.20
N VAL A 53 -28.13 7.17 -2.69
CA VAL A 53 -28.82 7.12 -1.39
C VAL A 53 -27.95 7.59 -0.23
N ASP A 54 -26.65 7.38 -0.34
CA ASP A 54 -25.66 7.77 0.68
C ASP A 54 -24.62 8.72 0.06
N PRO A 55 -24.90 10.04 0.07
CA PRO A 55 -24.05 11.04 -0.58
C PRO A 55 -22.67 11.15 0.08
N TYR A 56 -22.52 10.68 1.32
CA TYR A 56 -21.29 10.79 2.10
C TYR A 56 -20.39 9.55 1.98
N ARG A 57 -20.79 8.53 1.20
CA ARG A 57 -20.02 7.28 1.07
C ARG A 57 -18.59 7.50 0.61
N ARG A 58 -18.40 8.24 -0.48
CA ARG A 58 -17.07 8.56 -1.03
C ARG A 58 -16.27 9.42 -0.06
N ALA A 59 -16.91 10.39 0.59
CA ALA A 59 -16.26 11.22 1.61
C ALA A 59 -15.74 10.40 2.80
N ARG A 60 -16.50 9.42 3.30
CA ARG A 60 -16.04 8.51 4.36
C ARG A 60 -14.89 7.60 3.90
N ALA A 61 -14.92 7.13 2.66
CA ALA A 61 -13.82 6.37 2.09
C ALA A 61 -12.55 7.21 1.95
N VAL A 62 -12.67 8.47 1.52
CA VAL A 62 -11.56 9.43 1.51
C VAL A 62 -11.04 9.65 2.93
N HIS A 63 -11.92 9.91 3.91
CA HIS A 63 -11.53 10.14 5.31
C HIS A 63 -10.69 8.98 5.86
N ALA A 64 -11.12 7.74 5.65
CA ALA A 64 -10.36 6.57 6.07
C ALA A 64 -8.95 6.50 5.44
N LEU A 65 -8.79 6.97 4.20
CA LEU A 65 -7.48 7.07 3.56
C LEU A 65 -6.65 8.23 4.12
N LEU A 66 -7.27 9.35 4.52
CA LEU A 66 -6.57 10.47 5.17
C LEU A 66 -6.04 10.09 6.55
N GLU A 67 -6.77 9.27 7.30
CA GLU A 67 -6.31 8.76 8.61
C GLU A 67 -5.15 7.79 8.48
N GLU A 68 -5.15 6.95 7.44
CA GLU A 68 -4.09 5.96 7.20
C GLU A 68 -2.83 6.58 6.56
N TYR A 69 -3.00 7.58 5.68
CA TYR A 69 -1.93 8.21 4.89
C TYR A 69 -1.86 9.74 5.06
N PRO A 70 -1.81 10.27 6.29
CA PRO A 70 -1.97 11.69 6.55
C PRO A 70 -0.84 12.54 5.94
N ALA A 71 0.42 12.08 6.00
CA ALA A 71 1.52 12.86 5.46
C ALA A 71 1.52 12.87 3.93
N THR A 72 1.19 11.73 3.33
CA THR A 72 1.05 11.60 1.88
C THR A 72 -0.10 12.47 1.37
N ALA A 73 -1.23 12.49 2.06
CA ALA A 73 -2.35 13.37 1.76
C ALA A 73 -1.98 14.84 1.93
N ALA A 74 -1.18 15.20 2.93
CA ALA A 74 -0.70 16.56 3.11
C ALA A 74 0.21 17.01 1.96
N LEU A 75 1.05 16.11 1.42
CA LEU A 75 1.95 16.41 0.31
C LEU A 75 1.23 16.56 -1.03
N LEU A 76 0.24 15.70 -1.32
CA LEU A 76 -0.44 15.69 -2.62
C LEU A 76 -1.77 16.47 -2.65
N GLY A 77 -2.39 16.64 -1.49
CA GLY A 77 -3.72 17.22 -1.33
C GLY A 77 -4.86 16.20 -1.38
N VAL A 78 -5.96 16.54 -0.69
CA VAL A 78 -7.20 15.74 -0.67
C VAL A 78 -7.75 15.45 -2.08
N PRO A 79 -7.71 16.36 -3.08
CA PRO A 79 -8.18 16.03 -4.43
C PRO A 79 -7.40 14.88 -5.09
N ALA A 80 -6.10 14.73 -4.81
CA ALA A 80 -5.32 13.61 -5.33
C ALA A 80 -5.73 12.29 -4.66
N VAL A 81 -6.08 12.33 -3.36
CA VAL A 81 -6.61 11.19 -2.62
C VAL A 81 -7.95 10.76 -3.20
N ASP A 82 -8.86 11.72 -3.42
CA ASP A 82 -10.17 11.48 -4.01
C ASP A 82 -10.08 10.92 -5.45
N ALA A 83 -9.13 11.41 -6.25
CA ALA A 83 -8.92 10.93 -7.61
C ALA A 83 -8.62 9.42 -7.70
N PHE A 84 -8.11 8.80 -6.62
CA PHE A 84 -7.86 7.35 -6.56
C PHE A 84 -9.07 6.52 -6.98
N PHE A 85 -10.26 6.92 -6.53
CA PHE A 85 -11.50 6.17 -6.78
C PHE A 85 -11.87 6.09 -8.27
N SER A 86 -11.32 6.97 -9.11
CA SER A 86 -11.53 6.93 -10.56
C SER A 86 -10.40 6.25 -11.34
N THR A 87 -9.47 5.58 -10.64
CA THR A 87 -8.30 4.91 -11.26
C THR A 87 -8.54 3.44 -11.56
N ALA A 88 -7.73 2.90 -12.49
CA ALA A 88 -7.66 1.46 -12.72
C ALA A 88 -7.15 0.68 -11.49
N ALA A 89 -6.31 1.30 -10.64
CA ALA A 89 -5.79 0.66 -9.43
C ALA A 89 -6.87 0.42 -8.38
N PHE A 90 -7.79 1.37 -8.20
CA PHE A 90 -8.98 1.17 -7.37
C PHE A 90 -9.89 0.08 -7.94
N ARG A 91 -10.16 0.10 -9.27
CA ARG A 91 -10.97 -0.94 -9.90
C ARG A 91 -10.37 -2.33 -9.74
N ALA A 92 -9.09 -2.50 -10.04
CA ALA A 92 -8.39 -3.78 -9.86
C ALA A 92 -8.52 -4.27 -8.40
N CYS A 93 -8.31 -3.38 -7.42
CA CYS A 93 -8.49 -3.70 -6.01
C CYS A 93 -9.90 -4.20 -5.67
N ALA A 94 -10.95 -3.58 -6.23
CA ALA A 94 -12.32 -3.99 -5.97
C ALA A 94 -12.62 -5.39 -6.54
N PHE A 95 -12.15 -5.67 -7.77
CA PHE A 95 -12.40 -6.95 -8.45
C PHE A 95 -11.53 -8.10 -7.92
N GLU A 96 -10.33 -7.81 -7.41
CA GLU A 96 -9.44 -8.80 -6.80
C GLU A 96 -9.66 -8.98 -5.29
N HIS A 97 -10.66 -8.29 -4.72
CA HIS A 97 -10.95 -8.27 -3.28
C HIS A 97 -9.72 -7.87 -2.43
N GLY A 98 -8.96 -6.90 -2.93
CA GLY A 98 -7.78 -6.36 -2.28
C GLY A 98 -8.09 -5.43 -1.10
N SER A 99 -7.03 -5.02 -0.39
CA SER A 99 -7.14 -3.97 0.63
C SER A 99 -7.07 -2.61 -0.07
N MET A 100 -8.14 -1.82 0.06
CA MET A 100 -8.21 -0.48 -0.52
C MET A 100 -7.07 0.41 -0.04
N ALA A 101 -6.76 0.38 1.26
CA ALA A 101 -5.63 1.10 1.83
C ALA A 101 -4.30 0.69 1.17
N LEU A 102 -4.03 -0.61 1.04
CA LEU A 102 -2.77 -1.07 0.44
C LEU A 102 -2.66 -0.74 -1.07
N SER A 103 -3.76 -0.86 -1.81
CA SER A 103 -3.81 -0.44 -3.22
C SER A 103 -3.57 1.06 -3.36
N PHE A 104 -4.21 1.86 -2.51
CA PHE A 104 -4.00 3.29 -2.43
C PHE A 104 -2.54 3.64 -2.10
N GLY A 105 -1.97 3.04 -1.04
CA GLY A 105 -0.58 3.25 -0.65
C GLY A 105 0.41 2.91 -1.76
N THR A 106 0.11 1.89 -2.58
CA THR A 106 0.93 1.53 -3.75
C THR A 106 0.79 2.56 -4.88
N TRP A 107 -0.43 2.97 -5.20
CA TRP A 107 -0.71 3.93 -6.27
C TRP A 107 -0.17 5.33 -5.96
N LEU A 108 -0.40 5.81 -4.75
CA LEU A 108 -0.14 7.20 -4.36
C LEU A 108 1.21 7.36 -3.64
N GLY A 109 1.70 6.31 -2.97
CA GLY A 109 3.03 6.29 -2.37
C GLY A 109 4.15 6.51 -3.39
N ASN A 110 3.97 6.02 -4.62
CA ASN A 110 4.90 6.30 -5.72
C ASN A 110 4.89 7.77 -6.19
N GLN A 111 3.80 8.50 -5.98
CA GLN A 111 3.66 9.90 -6.38
C GLN A 111 4.25 10.85 -5.32
N ALA A 112 4.09 10.52 -4.04
CA ALA A 112 4.67 11.28 -2.92
C ALA A 112 6.14 10.91 -2.61
N GLY A 113 6.75 10.00 -3.38
CA GLY A 113 8.14 9.61 -3.21
C GLY A 113 8.40 8.86 -1.89
N GLY A 114 9.54 9.12 -1.25
CA GLY A 114 9.95 8.41 -0.03
C GLY A 114 8.93 8.43 1.11
N PRO A 115 8.37 9.59 1.53
CA PRO A 115 7.35 9.65 2.57
C PRO A 115 6.13 8.75 2.30
N GLY A 116 5.65 8.76 1.05
CA GLY A 116 4.53 7.91 0.65
C GLY A 116 4.85 6.42 0.67
N ARG A 117 6.08 6.03 0.30
CA ARG A 117 6.56 4.65 0.41
C ARG A 117 6.65 4.20 1.87
N ILE A 118 7.04 5.10 2.78
CA ILE A 118 7.10 4.80 4.22
C ILE A 118 5.70 4.56 4.78
N GLU A 119 4.73 5.45 4.54
CA GLU A 119 3.35 5.22 5.02
C GLU A 119 2.73 3.96 4.40
N ALA A 120 3.01 3.66 3.12
CA ALA A 120 2.60 2.42 2.49
C ALA A 120 3.17 1.16 3.17
N ALA A 121 4.42 1.21 3.61
CA ALA A 121 5.04 0.11 4.35
C ALA A 121 4.49 -0.03 5.77
N ILE A 122 4.24 1.07 6.47
CA ILE A 122 3.54 1.07 7.78
C ILE A 122 2.17 0.38 7.65
N ALA A 123 1.39 0.80 6.66
CA ALA A 123 0.08 0.20 6.40
C ALA A 123 0.16 -1.29 6.06
N ARG A 124 1.22 -1.71 5.36
CA ARG A 124 1.46 -3.13 5.02
C ARG A 124 1.86 -3.94 6.25
N ALA A 125 2.82 -3.47 7.04
CA ALA A 125 3.31 -4.15 8.23
C ALA A 125 2.19 -4.39 9.26
N ARG A 126 1.24 -3.44 9.39
CA ARG A 126 0.04 -3.60 10.24
C ARG A 126 -0.95 -4.66 9.75
N ARG A 127 -0.84 -5.10 8.50
CA ARG A 127 -1.77 -6.01 7.84
C ARG A 127 -0.99 -7.19 7.26
N PRO A 128 -0.31 -7.98 8.11
CA PRO A 128 0.54 -9.07 7.65
C PRO A 128 -0.30 -10.05 6.83
N ARG A 129 0.21 -10.36 5.64
CA ARG A 129 -0.36 -11.42 4.79
C ARG A 129 0.55 -12.64 4.84
N PRO A 130 -0.03 -13.85 4.82
CA PRO A 130 0.77 -15.03 4.53
C PRO A 130 1.39 -14.85 3.13
N GLY A 131 2.71 -14.72 3.07
CA GLY A 131 3.49 -14.92 1.85
C GLY A 131 3.30 -16.34 1.31
N ALA A 132 3.46 -16.47 0.00
CA ALA A 132 3.16 -17.69 -0.75
C ALA A 132 4.40 -18.53 -1.12
N GLY A 133 5.61 -18.04 -0.82
CA GLY A 133 6.86 -18.74 -1.13
C GLY A 133 7.30 -19.71 -0.04
N GLU A 134 8.16 -20.65 -0.41
CA GLU A 134 8.82 -21.62 0.48
C GLU A 134 10.18 -21.11 0.95
N GLY A 135 10.67 -21.60 2.11
CA GLY A 135 12.00 -21.32 2.62
C GLY A 135 12.02 -20.20 3.66
N LEU A 136 13.02 -19.31 3.61
CA LEU A 136 13.09 -18.16 4.52
C LEU A 136 12.52 -16.92 3.83
N ALA A 137 11.56 -16.27 4.49
CA ALA A 137 10.92 -15.05 4.01
C ALA A 137 11.17 -13.90 4.99
N CYS A 138 11.04 -12.66 4.52
CA CYS A 138 10.94 -11.53 5.45
C CYS A 138 9.68 -11.69 6.31
N ASN A 139 9.78 -11.41 7.60
CA ASN A 139 8.62 -11.47 8.48
C ASN A 139 7.53 -10.51 7.95
N PRO A 140 6.27 -10.94 7.80
CA PRO A 140 5.21 -10.11 7.22
C PRO A 140 4.85 -8.88 8.08
N CYS A 141 5.26 -8.83 9.35
CA CYS A 141 5.16 -7.65 10.21
C CYS A 141 6.36 -6.71 10.08
N VAL A 142 7.35 -7.06 9.27
CA VAL A 142 8.55 -6.28 8.99
C VAL A 142 8.50 -5.81 7.54
N ALA A 143 8.74 -4.52 7.31
CA ALA A 143 8.80 -3.93 5.97
C ALA A 143 10.13 -3.18 5.77
N PRO A 144 11.12 -3.81 5.11
CA PRO A 144 12.37 -3.16 4.75
C PRO A 144 12.16 -2.18 3.59
N LEU A 145 12.86 -1.05 3.61
CA LEU A 145 12.69 0.03 2.65
C LEU A 145 14.02 0.68 2.28
N LEU A 146 14.21 0.91 0.98
CA LEU A 146 15.21 1.86 0.47
C LEU A 146 14.47 3.04 -0.16
N VAL A 147 14.55 4.19 0.49
CA VAL A 147 13.94 5.45 0.03
C VAL A 147 15.02 6.50 -0.26
N PRO A 148 14.73 7.58 -1.00
CA PRO A 148 15.70 8.67 -1.17
C PRO A 148 16.14 9.24 0.19
N ALA A 149 17.41 9.64 0.31
CA ALA A 149 17.92 10.23 1.55
C ALA A 149 17.10 11.44 2.02
N GLY A 150 16.83 11.50 3.34
CA GLY A 150 16.04 12.56 3.97
C GLY A 150 14.52 12.36 3.89
N SER A 151 14.05 11.20 3.43
CA SER A 151 12.62 10.90 3.33
C SER A 151 11.97 10.75 4.69
N LEU A 152 12.66 10.14 5.66
CA LEU A 152 12.21 10.05 7.04
C LEU A 152 12.06 11.45 7.67
N ALA A 153 13.08 12.29 7.55
CA ALA A 153 13.03 13.66 8.08
C ALA A 153 11.90 14.50 7.42
N CYS A 154 11.64 14.29 6.12
CA CYS A 154 10.51 14.91 5.44
C CYS A 154 9.17 14.44 6.02
N LEU A 155 9.00 13.13 6.20
CA LEU A 155 7.80 12.54 6.79
C LEU A 155 7.53 13.11 8.19
N GLU A 156 8.54 13.16 9.06
CA GLU A 156 8.44 13.68 10.42
C GLU A 156 8.03 15.15 10.45
N ARG A 157 8.65 15.99 9.60
CA ARG A 157 8.24 17.41 9.48
C ARG A 157 6.80 17.55 9.02
N VAL A 158 6.36 16.76 8.04
CA VAL A 158 4.98 16.79 7.55
C VAL A 158 4.01 16.40 8.68
N ARG A 159 4.28 15.30 9.39
CA ARG A 159 3.45 14.84 10.53
C ARG A 159 3.43 15.87 11.66
N GLY A 160 4.57 16.47 11.98
CA GLY A 160 4.67 17.53 12.99
C GLY A 160 3.78 18.74 12.69
N ARG A 161 3.65 19.13 11.41
CA ARG A 161 2.72 20.21 11.00
C ARG A 161 1.25 19.82 11.09
N LEU A 162 0.92 18.55 10.86
CA LEU A 162 -0.47 18.06 10.95
C LEU A 162 -0.94 17.97 12.40
N GLY A 163 -0.01 17.78 13.34
CA GLY A 163 -0.32 17.72 14.76
C GLY A 163 -1.09 16.44 15.13
N PRO A 164 -1.81 16.43 16.26
CA PRO A 164 -2.46 15.23 16.79
C PRO A 164 -3.74 14.83 16.05
N ASP A 165 -4.35 15.75 15.27
CA ASP A 165 -5.54 15.49 14.46
C ASP A 165 -5.28 15.81 12.97
N PRO A 166 -4.67 14.86 12.24
CA PRO A 166 -4.33 15.07 10.84
C PRO A 166 -5.55 15.27 9.93
N ALA A 167 -6.68 14.62 10.23
CA ALA A 167 -7.87 14.73 9.40
C ALA A 167 -8.47 16.14 9.48
N ALA A 168 -8.57 16.71 10.69
CA ALA A 168 -9.02 18.09 10.88
C ALA A 168 -8.04 19.10 10.25
N ALA A 169 -6.72 18.87 10.38
CA ALA A 169 -5.71 19.70 9.74
C ALA A 169 -5.86 19.69 8.22
N LEU A 170 -6.03 18.51 7.60
CA LEU A 170 -6.16 18.35 6.15
C LEU A 170 -7.45 18.96 5.59
N ALA A 171 -8.53 19.01 6.37
CA ALA A 171 -9.81 19.59 5.94
C ALA A 171 -9.72 21.10 5.64
N THR A 172 -8.76 21.80 6.27
CA THR A 172 -8.57 23.25 6.12
C THR A 172 -7.25 23.63 5.46
N ALA A 173 -6.31 22.68 5.37
CA ALA A 173 -4.97 22.92 4.83
C ALA A 173 -4.92 22.96 3.31
N ARG A 174 -4.01 23.79 2.81
CA ARG A 174 -3.49 23.64 1.44
C ARG A 174 -2.42 22.53 1.42
N PRO A 175 -2.20 21.88 0.27
CA PRO A 175 -1.10 20.93 0.14
C PRO A 175 0.22 21.56 0.58
N ALA A 176 1.03 20.78 1.28
CA ALA A 176 2.35 21.19 1.74
C ALA A 176 3.20 21.60 0.54
N ARG A 177 3.89 22.75 0.66
CA ARG A 177 4.87 23.19 -0.35
C ARG A 177 6.17 22.39 -0.31
N GLU A 178 6.32 21.53 0.69
CA GLU A 178 7.47 20.67 0.85
C GLU A 178 7.56 19.69 -0.30
N ARG A 179 8.74 19.63 -0.92
CA ARG A 179 8.99 18.70 -2.01
C ARG A 179 9.60 17.43 -1.42
N PRO A 180 9.04 16.25 -1.71
CA PRO A 180 9.66 14.99 -1.32
C PRO A 180 11.10 14.93 -1.82
N PRO A 181 12.06 14.43 -1.03
CA PRO A 181 13.43 14.25 -1.47
C PRO A 181 13.50 13.39 -2.74
N ARG A 182 14.35 13.83 -3.66
CA ARG A 182 14.65 13.13 -4.91
C ARG A 182 16.16 13.13 -5.08
N GLY A 183 16.74 11.97 -5.32
CA GLY A 183 18.18 11.81 -5.45
C GLY A 183 18.57 10.35 -5.61
N PRO A 184 19.83 10.07 -5.97
CA PRO A 184 20.35 8.71 -6.07
C PRO A 184 20.65 8.11 -4.68
N ASP A 185 20.98 8.95 -3.70
CA ASP A 185 21.30 8.51 -2.34
C ASP A 185 20.11 7.83 -1.67
N ARG A 186 20.40 6.85 -0.83
CA ARG A 186 19.39 5.99 -0.20
C ARG A 186 19.47 6.07 1.31
N GLU A 187 18.30 6.03 1.92
CA GLU A 187 18.08 5.91 3.35
C GLU A 187 17.47 4.53 3.60
N PRO A 188 18.24 3.60 4.20
CA PRO A 188 17.76 2.27 4.60
C PRO A 188 16.92 2.36 5.88
N LEU A 189 15.66 1.96 5.76
CA LEU A 189 14.69 1.99 6.84
C LEU A 189 14.10 0.62 7.09
N LEU A 190 13.71 0.38 8.34
CA LEU A 190 12.96 -0.78 8.77
C LEU A 190 11.69 -0.33 9.48
N VAL A 191 10.55 -0.87 9.06
CA VAL A 191 9.28 -0.72 9.74
C VAL A 191 8.93 -2.05 10.40
N GLU A 192 8.58 -2.05 11.67
CA GLU A 192 8.20 -3.26 12.40
C GLU A 192 6.85 -3.02 13.10
N ALA A 193 5.90 -3.92 12.88
CA ALA A 193 4.60 -3.91 13.55
C ALA A 193 4.61 -4.89 14.72
N GLY A 194 4.35 -4.38 15.92
CA GLY A 194 4.20 -5.17 17.13
C GLY A 194 2.82 -5.83 17.26
N PRO A 195 2.68 -6.82 18.16
CA PRO A 195 1.42 -7.55 18.37
C PRO A 195 0.27 -6.66 18.87
N GLY A 196 0.57 -5.53 19.50
CA GLY A 196 -0.42 -4.54 19.95
C GLY A 196 -0.85 -3.52 18.88
N GLY A 197 -0.38 -3.66 17.64
CA GLY A 197 -0.64 -2.70 16.56
C GLY A 197 0.26 -1.45 16.59
N GLU A 198 1.16 -1.36 17.57
CA GLU A 198 2.24 -0.38 17.57
C GLU A 198 3.17 -0.61 16.38
N VAL A 199 3.72 0.47 15.85
CA VAL A 199 4.66 0.42 14.72
C VAL A 199 5.90 1.21 15.08
N SER A 200 7.06 0.55 15.03
CA SER A 200 8.36 1.22 15.07
C SER A 200 8.83 1.51 13.64
N LEU A 201 9.53 2.62 13.50
CA LEU A 201 10.22 3.00 12.27
C LEU A 201 11.63 3.41 12.67
N GLY A 202 12.61 2.68 12.16
CA GLY A 202 14.02 2.88 12.49
C GLY A 202 14.90 2.88 11.26
N THR A 203 16.14 3.33 11.43
CA THR A 203 17.21 3.15 10.45
C THR A 203 17.88 1.79 10.65
N ALA A 204 18.38 1.20 9.58
CA ALA A 204 19.11 -0.06 9.60
C ALA A 204 20.32 0.02 8.66
N SER A 205 21.22 -0.96 8.69
CA SER A 205 22.29 -1.01 7.71
C SER A 205 21.71 -1.31 6.31
N GLU A 206 22.28 -0.70 5.28
CA GLU A 206 21.83 -0.94 3.90
C GLU A 206 21.95 -2.43 3.48
N PRO A 207 23.03 -3.17 3.83
CA PRO A 207 23.10 -4.61 3.59
C PRO A 207 21.93 -5.39 4.20
N LEU A 208 21.55 -5.10 5.45
CA LEU A 208 20.42 -5.78 6.10
C LEU A 208 19.12 -5.52 5.37
N VAL A 209 18.81 -4.26 5.06
CA VAL A 209 17.58 -3.89 4.34
C VAL A 209 17.53 -4.57 2.97
N ARG A 210 18.65 -4.62 2.25
CA ARG A 210 18.74 -5.29 0.94
C ARG A 210 18.51 -6.80 1.06
N LEU A 211 19.08 -7.44 2.07
CA LEU A 211 18.89 -8.87 2.31
C LEU A 211 17.42 -9.20 2.61
N LEU A 212 16.76 -8.40 3.46
CA LEU A 212 15.34 -8.58 3.77
C LEU A 212 14.44 -8.32 2.55
N LEU A 213 14.78 -7.31 1.72
CA LEU A 213 14.10 -7.08 0.44
C LEU A 213 14.27 -8.27 -0.52
N PHE A 214 15.46 -8.89 -0.55
CA PHE A 214 15.74 -10.06 -1.38
C PHE A 214 14.99 -11.31 -0.90
N ALA A 215 14.85 -11.49 0.41
CA ALA A 215 14.07 -12.58 1.01
C ALA A 215 12.61 -12.55 0.56
N GLY A 216 12.01 -11.36 0.47
CA GLY A 216 10.65 -11.18 -0.06
C GLY A 216 9.65 -12.14 0.58
N ASP A 217 8.88 -12.85 -0.27
CA ASP A 217 7.86 -13.82 0.15
C ASP A 217 8.40 -15.24 0.40
N GLY A 218 9.72 -15.48 0.22
CA GLY A 218 10.34 -16.79 0.43
C GLY A 218 11.53 -17.03 -0.51
N ARG A 219 12.65 -17.48 0.05
CA ARG A 219 13.86 -17.89 -0.67
C ARG A 219 14.49 -19.13 -0.04
N PRO A 220 15.13 -20.00 -0.84
CA PRO A 220 15.99 -21.05 -0.30
C PRO A 220 17.09 -20.44 0.57
N ARG A 221 17.39 -21.09 1.69
CA ARG A 221 18.42 -20.62 2.64
C ARG A 221 19.78 -20.42 1.97
N ALA A 222 20.15 -21.30 1.04
CA ALA A 222 21.41 -21.20 0.30
C ALA A 222 21.47 -19.93 -0.58
N GLU A 223 20.36 -19.53 -1.20
CA GLU A 223 20.29 -18.29 -1.99
C GLU A 223 20.46 -17.06 -1.10
N LEU A 224 19.82 -17.07 0.08
CA LEU A 224 19.96 -15.99 1.06
C LEU A 224 21.36 -15.89 1.64
N ALA A 225 22.02 -17.02 1.89
CA ALA A 225 23.39 -17.03 2.37
C ALA A 225 24.34 -16.46 1.30
N ALA A 226 24.18 -16.87 0.04
CA ALA A 226 24.95 -16.32 -1.08
C ALA A 226 24.71 -14.81 -1.25
N GLU A 227 23.47 -14.35 -1.12
CA GLU A 227 23.12 -12.93 -1.17
C GLU A 227 23.73 -12.15 0.01
N ALA A 228 23.70 -12.71 1.22
CA ALA A 228 24.34 -12.09 2.39
C ALA A 228 25.84 -11.88 2.17
N VAL A 229 26.53 -12.89 1.61
CA VAL A 229 27.95 -12.78 1.24
C VAL A 229 28.17 -11.71 0.17
N ARG A 230 27.31 -11.66 -0.86
CA ARG A 230 27.36 -10.62 -1.89
C ARG A 230 27.18 -9.21 -1.32
N LEU A 231 26.41 -9.09 -0.23
CA LEU A 231 26.16 -7.84 0.50
C LEU A 231 27.24 -7.53 1.56
N GLY A 232 28.28 -8.35 1.68
CA GLY A 232 29.45 -8.11 2.52
C GLY A 232 29.53 -8.95 3.81
N ALA A 233 28.70 -9.97 3.98
CA ALA A 233 28.87 -10.93 5.07
C ALA A 233 30.05 -11.87 4.82
N GLU A 234 30.71 -12.31 5.90
CA GLU A 234 31.76 -13.32 5.83
C GLU A 234 31.20 -14.66 5.34
N PRO A 235 31.85 -15.35 4.36
CA PRO A 235 31.33 -16.61 3.79
C PRO A 235 31.00 -17.68 4.83
N HIS A 236 31.84 -17.81 5.86
CA HIS A 236 31.65 -18.80 6.93
C HIS A 236 30.63 -18.34 7.99
N GLY A 237 30.29 -17.06 8.04
CA GLY A 237 29.34 -16.48 9.01
C GLY A 237 27.94 -16.24 8.47
N ALA A 238 27.70 -16.47 7.17
CA ALA A 238 26.41 -16.19 6.55
C ALA A 238 25.28 -17.03 7.15
N ASP A 239 25.53 -18.30 7.46
CA ASP A 239 24.52 -19.16 8.09
C ASP A 239 24.19 -18.73 9.53
N GLU A 240 25.19 -18.36 10.30
CA GLU A 240 25.00 -17.84 11.67
C GLU A 240 24.22 -16.52 11.65
N LEU A 241 24.55 -15.62 10.71
CA LEU A 241 23.79 -14.38 10.47
C LEU A 241 22.32 -14.69 10.20
N LEU A 242 22.02 -15.60 9.27
CA LEU A 242 20.62 -15.96 8.95
C LEU A 242 19.91 -16.58 10.16
N ALA A 243 20.61 -17.38 10.97
CA ALA A 243 20.04 -17.92 12.20
C ALA A 243 19.72 -16.81 13.22
N GLY A 244 20.60 -15.81 13.35
CA GLY A 244 20.35 -14.61 14.17
C GLY A 244 19.13 -13.83 13.70
N LEU A 245 19.00 -13.58 12.39
CA LEU A 245 17.83 -12.88 11.83
C LEU A 245 16.51 -13.62 12.05
N VAL A 246 16.53 -14.96 12.10
CA VAL A 246 15.37 -15.77 12.47
C VAL A 246 15.08 -15.66 13.96
N ALA A 247 16.11 -15.69 14.81
CA ALA A 247 15.96 -15.53 16.26
C ALA A 247 15.40 -14.15 16.64
N ASP A 248 15.82 -13.11 15.93
CA ASP A 248 15.33 -11.73 16.09
C ASP A 248 13.94 -11.52 15.45
N GLY A 249 13.42 -12.53 14.74
CA GLY A 249 12.12 -12.47 14.09
C GLY A 249 12.07 -11.59 12.83
N LEU A 250 13.21 -11.21 12.25
CA LEU A 250 13.27 -10.47 10.98
C LEU A 250 13.04 -11.38 9.77
N LEU A 251 13.44 -12.65 9.89
CA LEU A 251 13.14 -13.72 8.95
C LEU A 251 12.24 -14.78 9.58
N VAL A 252 11.41 -15.42 8.78
CA VAL A 252 10.54 -16.54 9.19
C VAL A 252 10.64 -17.68 8.20
N ALA A 253 10.53 -18.92 8.71
CA ALA A 253 10.43 -20.10 7.87
C ALA A 253 9.02 -20.24 7.29
N ARG A 254 8.93 -20.69 6.04
CA ARG A 254 7.70 -20.97 5.29
C ARG A 254 7.76 -22.33 4.64
#